data_AF-A0A558QVY6-F1
#
_entry.id   AF-A0A558QVY6-F1
#
_cell.length_a   1.000
_cell.length_b   1.000
_cell.length_c   1.000
_cell.angle_alpha   90.00
_cell.angle_beta   90.00
_cell.angle_gamma   90.00
#
_symmetry.space_group_name_H-M   'P 1'
#
loop_
_entity.id
_entity.type
_entity.pdbx_description
1 polymer ?
#
loop_
_entity_poly.entity_id
_entity_poly.type
_entity_poly.pdbx_seq_one_letter_code
_entity_poly.pdbx_strand_id
1 'polypeptide(L)'
;MAEEIVVERFTPPPRDANDPPPPSSALIPKRTLVLRLGRKLQPWVNDLIVRQSKIGNDPFPDQRHFPWIRMLEENAEVIRTEARAALGDLNAVPSLAEVSPDHRRIAPAGKWRSLFLVGYGYRHEGNCAACPKTAALVARVPGLNSAFFSVLVPGTHLPPHTGVTKAFLTSHLGIEVPREAEMCRMRVVNKVVHWERDKVLLFDDCFEHEVLNETDETRVVLLVQVKRPVRLWGRIVGGLFLWGVKRSRFVQEARRGVQNWKPDA
;
A
#
# COMPACT_ATOMS: atom_id res chain seq x y z
N MET A 1 -14.85 13.77 -31.27
CA MET A 1 -13.67 12.88 -31.29
C MET A 1 -12.79 13.32 -30.14
N ALA A 2 -12.92 12.70 -28.97
CA ALA A 2 -12.02 12.98 -27.85
C ALA A 2 -10.76 12.13 -28.09
N GLU A 3 -9.61 12.76 -28.25
CA GLU A 3 -8.32 12.06 -28.28
C GLU A 3 -8.17 11.31 -26.96
N GLU A 4 -8.08 9.99 -27.05
CA GLU A 4 -7.75 9.12 -25.93
C GLU A 4 -6.28 9.41 -25.60
N ILE A 5 -6.02 10.30 -24.62
CA ILE A 5 -4.67 10.53 -24.12
C ILE A 5 -4.23 9.25 -23.42
N VAL A 6 -3.61 8.35 -24.19
CA VAL A 6 -2.91 7.19 -23.66
C VAL A 6 -1.65 7.71 -23.01
N VAL A 7 -1.70 7.93 -21.69
CA VAL A 7 -0.47 8.17 -20.92
C VAL A 7 0.33 6.87 -20.95
N GLU A 8 1.46 6.88 -21.66
CA GLU A 8 2.34 5.73 -21.79
C GLU A 8 2.84 5.25 -20.41
N ARG A 9 3.12 3.94 -20.32
CA ARG A 9 3.75 3.33 -19.14
C ARG A 9 5.10 3.98 -18.89
N PHE A 10 5.54 4.00 -17.63
CA PHE A 10 6.86 4.55 -17.35
C PHE A 10 7.97 3.64 -17.88
N THR A 11 8.97 4.25 -18.50
CA THR A 11 10.22 3.55 -18.83
C THR A 11 10.97 3.27 -17.53
N PRO A 12 11.31 2.00 -17.23
CA PRO A 12 12.11 1.69 -16.05
C PRO A 12 13.49 2.36 -16.15
N PRO A 13 14.07 2.85 -15.04
CA PRO A 13 15.44 3.33 -15.04
C PRO A 13 16.40 2.17 -15.36
N PRO A 14 17.58 2.46 -15.94
CA PRO A 14 18.62 1.45 -16.11
C PRO A 14 18.95 0.77 -14.79
N ARG A 15 19.12 -0.56 -14.79
CA ARG A 15 19.50 -1.30 -13.58
C ARG A 15 20.94 -0.98 -13.20
N ASP A 16 21.18 -0.74 -11.91
CA ASP A 16 22.53 -0.64 -11.35
C ASP A 16 23.17 -2.04 -11.35
N ALA A 17 24.48 -2.12 -11.55
CA ALA A 17 25.24 -3.37 -11.44
C ALA A 17 25.13 -4.01 -10.03
N ASN A 18 24.89 -3.18 -9.00
CA ASN A 18 24.68 -3.61 -7.63
C ASN A 18 23.21 -3.90 -7.29
N ASP A 19 22.27 -3.73 -8.25
CA ASP A 19 20.87 -4.01 -7.99
C ASP A 19 20.66 -5.51 -7.75
N PRO A 20 19.93 -5.90 -6.69
CA PRO A 20 19.59 -7.28 -6.48
C PRO A 20 18.80 -7.84 -7.67
N PRO A 21 18.88 -9.16 -7.92
CA PRO A 21 18.19 -9.79 -9.04
C PRO A 21 16.68 -9.51 -8.97
N PRO A 22 15.99 -9.45 -10.13
CA PRO A 22 14.56 -9.23 -10.15
C PRO A 22 13.87 -10.36 -9.36
N PRO A 23 12.71 -10.08 -8.75
CA PRO A 23 12.04 -11.07 -7.91
C PRO A 23 11.77 -12.37 -8.69
N SER A 24 12.39 -13.46 -8.24
CA SER A 24 12.26 -14.75 -8.90
C SER A 24 10.87 -15.36 -8.65
N SER A 25 10.16 -15.68 -9.73
CA SER A 25 8.89 -16.39 -9.67
C SER A 25 9.02 -17.81 -9.07
N ALA A 26 10.23 -18.36 -9.00
CA ALA A 26 10.52 -19.67 -8.43
C ALA A 26 10.38 -19.71 -6.89
N LEU A 27 10.50 -18.56 -6.21
CA LEU A 27 10.33 -18.44 -4.75
C LEU A 27 8.87 -18.19 -4.34
N ILE A 28 7.93 -18.30 -5.29
CA ILE A 28 6.50 -18.13 -5.06
C ILE A 28 5.90 -19.53 -4.80
N PRO A 29 5.41 -19.85 -3.59
CA PRO A 29 4.78 -21.13 -3.33
C PRO A 29 3.61 -21.38 -4.30
N LYS A 30 3.54 -22.60 -4.85
CA LYS A 30 2.48 -22.98 -5.80
C LYS A 30 1.11 -22.77 -5.14
N ARG A 31 0.25 -22.00 -5.81
CA ARG A 31 -1.08 -21.66 -5.30
C ARG A 31 -1.94 -22.91 -5.14
N THR A 32 -2.52 -23.06 -3.94
CA THR A 32 -3.49 -24.10 -3.62
C THR A 32 -4.77 -23.96 -4.46
N LEU A 33 -5.53 -25.05 -4.59
CA LEU A 33 -6.81 -25.07 -5.32
C LEU A 33 -7.78 -23.98 -4.81
N VAL A 34 -7.81 -23.76 -3.49
CA VAL A 34 -8.60 -22.72 -2.81
C VAL A 34 -8.24 -21.32 -3.31
N LEU A 35 -6.95 -21.02 -3.46
CA LEU A 35 -6.49 -19.72 -3.99
C LEU A 35 -6.84 -19.54 -5.47
N ARG A 36 -6.85 -20.63 -6.26
CA ARG A 36 -7.28 -20.59 -7.67
C ARG A 36 -8.79 -20.33 -7.80
N LEU A 37 -9.60 -20.98 -6.97
CA LEU A 37 -11.05 -20.74 -6.92
C LEU A 37 -11.37 -19.31 -6.45
N GLY A 38 -10.72 -18.84 -5.39
CA GLY A 38 -10.89 -17.48 -4.87
C GLY A 38 -10.59 -16.40 -5.91
N ARG A 39 -9.57 -16.62 -6.75
CA ARG A 39 -9.25 -15.72 -7.87
C ARG A 39 -10.35 -15.68 -8.94
N LYS A 40 -11.01 -16.80 -9.23
CA LYS A 40 -12.14 -16.80 -10.19
C LYS A 40 -13.36 -16.05 -9.64
N LEU A 41 -13.53 -16.03 -8.32
CA LEU A 41 -14.61 -15.31 -7.64
C LEU A 41 -14.33 -13.81 -7.47
N GLN A 42 -13.05 -13.42 -7.43
CA GLN A 42 -12.60 -12.05 -7.17
C GLN A 42 -13.26 -10.99 -8.07
N PRO A 43 -13.39 -11.15 -9.40
CA PRO A 43 -14.07 -10.15 -10.24
C PRO A 43 -15.54 -9.96 -9.87
N TRP A 44 -16.25 -11.05 -9.60
CA TRP A 44 -17.66 -11.01 -9.19
C TRP A 44 -17.84 -10.35 -7.82
N VAL A 45 -16.96 -10.68 -6.85
CA VAL A 45 -16.96 -10.03 -5.53
C VAL A 45 -16.68 -8.54 -5.66
N ASN A 46 -15.70 -8.15 -6.49
CA ASN A 46 -15.36 -6.76 -6.73
C ASN A 46 -16.51 -5.99 -7.39
N ASP A 47 -17.18 -6.56 -8.39
CA ASP A 47 -18.37 -5.96 -9.03
C ASP A 47 -19.51 -5.77 -8.02
N LEU A 48 -19.79 -6.77 -7.18
CA LEU A 48 -20.80 -6.62 -6.13
C LEU A 48 -20.44 -5.51 -5.11
N ILE A 49 -19.17 -5.45 -4.68
CA ILE A 49 -18.69 -4.41 -3.77
C ILE A 49 -18.87 -3.03 -4.40
N VAL A 50 -18.54 -2.87 -5.67
CA VAL A 50 -18.70 -1.62 -6.42
C VAL A 50 -20.19 -1.24 -6.50
N ARG A 51 -21.07 -2.17 -6.88
CA ARG A 51 -22.54 -1.93 -6.92
C ARG A 51 -23.12 -1.54 -5.55
N GLN A 52 -22.56 -2.09 -4.48
CA GLN A 52 -22.99 -1.80 -3.12
C GLN A 52 -22.23 -0.62 -2.48
N SER A 53 -21.27 -0.01 -3.19
CA SER A 53 -20.49 1.12 -2.71
C SER A 53 -21.39 2.33 -2.42
N LYS A 54 -21.09 3.05 -1.33
CA LYS A 54 -21.72 4.34 -1.00
C LYS A 54 -21.04 5.53 -1.69
N ILE A 55 -19.89 5.29 -2.30
CA ILE A 55 -19.10 6.26 -3.06
C ILE A 55 -18.96 5.77 -4.51
N GLY A 56 -18.59 6.65 -5.43
CA GLY A 56 -18.30 6.28 -6.82
C GLY A 56 -17.15 5.27 -6.96
N ASN A 57 -17.08 4.60 -8.12
CA ASN A 57 -15.94 3.78 -8.53
C ASN A 57 -14.98 4.63 -9.36
N ASP A 58 -14.39 5.62 -8.70
CA ASP A 58 -13.40 6.52 -9.28
C ASP A 58 -11.99 6.10 -8.85
N PRO A 59 -10.96 6.23 -9.72
CA PRO A 59 -9.56 6.01 -9.33
C PRO A 59 -9.12 6.89 -8.15
N PHE A 60 -9.69 8.09 -8.01
CA PHE A 60 -9.43 9.05 -6.94
C PHE A 60 -10.75 9.44 -6.25
N PRO A 61 -11.23 8.62 -5.30
CA PRO A 61 -12.47 8.92 -4.58
C PRO A 61 -12.42 10.27 -3.85
N ASP A 62 -13.57 10.91 -3.74
CA ASP A 62 -13.71 12.18 -3.03
C ASP A 62 -13.37 12.02 -1.53
N GLN A 63 -12.34 12.75 -1.11
CA GLN A 63 -11.81 12.73 0.25
C GLN A 63 -12.82 13.21 1.30
N ARG A 64 -13.87 13.97 0.91
CA ARG A 64 -14.93 14.43 1.83
C ARG A 64 -15.70 13.28 2.49
N HIS A 65 -15.69 12.10 1.88
CA HIS A 65 -16.26 10.89 2.49
C HIS A 65 -15.40 10.29 3.62
N PHE A 66 -14.20 10.82 3.84
CA PHE A 66 -13.19 10.28 4.75
C PHE A 66 -12.65 11.36 5.71
N PRO A 67 -13.44 11.83 6.69
CA PRO A 67 -13.04 12.94 7.58
C PRO A 67 -11.76 12.68 8.40
N TRP A 68 -11.39 11.41 8.60
CA TRP A 68 -10.14 11.03 9.28
C TRP A 68 -8.89 11.47 8.51
N ILE A 69 -8.98 11.76 7.21
CA ILE A 69 -7.87 12.29 6.42
C ILE A 69 -7.36 13.59 7.03
N ARG A 70 -8.28 14.53 7.30
CA ARG A 70 -7.96 15.82 7.92
C ARG A 70 -7.25 15.65 9.26
N MET A 71 -7.68 14.68 10.06
CA MET A 71 -7.04 14.35 11.34
C MET A 71 -5.57 13.90 11.15
N LEU A 72 -5.27 13.11 10.11
CA LEU A 72 -3.89 12.71 9.83
C LEU A 72 -3.06 13.89 9.31
N GLU A 73 -3.61 14.72 8.41
CA GLU A 73 -2.91 15.91 7.89
C GLU A 73 -2.61 16.93 8.99
N GLU A 74 -3.57 17.22 9.89
CA GLU A 74 -3.38 18.13 11.02
C GLU A 74 -2.33 17.62 12.03
N ASN A 75 -2.04 16.32 12.03
CA ASN A 75 -1.03 15.69 12.90
C ASN A 75 0.21 15.22 12.12
N ALA A 76 0.38 15.65 10.87
CA ALA A 76 1.43 15.14 9.99
C ALA A 76 2.84 15.39 10.53
N GLU A 77 3.08 16.52 11.19
CA GLU A 77 4.37 16.82 11.83
C GLU A 77 4.75 15.80 12.92
N VAL A 78 3.78 15.41 13.75
CA VAL A 78 3.97 14.40 14.79
C VAL A 78 4.27 13.04 14.16
N ILE A 79 3.50 12.67 13.14
CA ILE A 79 3.68 11.41 12.41
C ILE A 79 5.07 11.37 11.76
N ARG A 80 5.49 12.47 11.11
CA ARG A 80 6.80 12.59 10.46
C ARG A 80 7.95 12.50 11.45
N THR A 81 7.82 13.14 12.62
CA THR A 81 8.84 13.07 13.67
C THR A 81 9.04 11.63 14.15
N GLU A 82 7.96 10.89 14.43
CA GLU A 82 8.05 9.48 14.80
C GLU A 82 8.58 8.60 13.66
N ALA A 83 8.17 8.88 12.42
CA ALA A 83 8.67 8.17 11.25
C ALA A 83 10.19 8.32 11.09
N ARG A 84 10.72 9.55 11.21
CA ARG A 84 12.17 9.80 11.12
C ARG A 84 12.95 9.04 12.20
N ALA A 85 12.44 9.03 13.43
CA ALA A 85 13.08 8.30 14.51
C ALA A 85 13.05 6.77 14.26
N ALA A 86 11.90 6.23 13.86
CA ALA A 86 11.72 4.80 13.64
C ALA A 86 12.42 4.27 12.36
N LEU A 87 12.63 5.13 11.37
CA LEU A 87 13.27 4.80 10.09
C LEU A 87 14.74 5.27 10.03
N GLY A 88 15.32 5.71 11.16
CA GLY A 88 16.69 6.23 11.21
C GLY A 88 17.75 5.23 10.74
N ASP A 89 17.51 3.94 10.97
CA ASP A 89 18.23 2.85 10.32
C ASP A 89 17.29 2.09 9.37
N LEU A 90 17.39 2.40 8.07
CA LEU A 90 16.59 1.72 7.06
C LEU A 90 16.91 0.24 6.93
N ASN A 91 18.11 -0.21 7.31
CA ASN A 91 18.47 -1.64 7.29
C ASN A 91 17.68 -2.42 8.35
N ALA A 92 17.32 -1.77 9.44
CA ALA A 92 16.37 -2.26 10.43
C ALA A 92 14.89 -2.10 10.00
N VAL A 93 14.61 -1.88 8.72
CA VAL A 93 13.25 -1.92 8.17
C VAL A 93 13.16 -3.03 7.14
N PRO A 94 12.22 -4.00 7.31
CA PRO A 94 12.14 -5.13 6.40
C PRO A 94 11.81 -4.71 4.98
N SER A 95 12.34 -5.44 4.01
CA SER A 95 11.88 -5.37 2.63
C SER A 95 10.43 -5.84 2.57
N LEU A 96 9.56 -5.09 1.86
CA LEU A 96 8.16 -5.49 1.72
C LEU A 96 8.02 -6.81 0.95
N ALA A 97 8.99 -7.13 0.08
CA ALA A 97 9.06 -8.41 -0.63
C ALA A 97 9.25 -9.63 0.32
N GLU A 98 9.86 -9.40 1.48
CA GLU A 98 10.12 -10.43 2.50
C GLU A 98 8.90 -10.63 3.38
N VAL A 99 8.19 -9.53 3.69
CA VAL A 99 7.07 -9.50 4.63
C VAL A 99 5.73 -9.82 3.97
N SER A 100 5.53 -9.45 2.69
CA SER A 100 4.27 -9.62 1.99
C SER A 100 4.42 -10.39 0.68
N PRO A 101 3.88 -11.62 0.56
CA PRO A 101 4.04 -12.42 -0.64
C PRO A 101 3.37 -11.81 -1.90
N ASP A 102 2.36 -10.93 -1.75
CA ASP A 102 1.76 -10.20 -2.89
C ASP A 102 2.73 -9.19 -3.49
N HIS A 103 3.52 -8.54 -2.64
CA HIS A 103 4.47 -7.50 -3.02
C HIS A 103 5.79 -8.09 -3.48
N ARG A 104 6.09 -9.35 -3.15
CA ARG A 104 7.28 -10.06 -3.64
C ARG A 104 7.38 -10.08 -5.17
N ARG A 105 6.30 -9.89 -5.92
CA ARG A 105 6.32 -9.87 -7.41
C ARG A 105 6.62 -8.49 -8.01
N ILE A 106 6.51 -7.43 -7.21
CA ILE A 106 6.46 -6.03 -7.66
C ILE A 106 7.57 -5.22 -7.01
N ALA A 107 7.93 -5.52 -5.77
CA ALA A 107 9.03 -4.90 -5.03
C ALA A 107 10.37 -5.49 -5.48
N PRO A 108 11.26 -4.70 -6.11
CA PRO A 108 12.67 -5.09 -6.19
C PRO A 108 13.22 -5.23 -4.76
N ALA A 109 14.05 -6.25 -4.52
CA ALA A 109 14.58 -6.49 -3.18
C ALA A 109 15.34 -5.26 -2.66
N GLY A 110 15.18 -4.93 -1.38
CA GLY A 110 15.85 -3.79 -0.73
C GLY A 110 15.38 -2.39 -1.15
N LYS A 111 14.65 -2.25 -2.27
CA LYS A 111 14.22 -0.94 -2.80
C LYS A 111 12.88 -0.45 -2.26
N TRP A 112 12.01 -1.38 -1.86
CA TRP A 112 10.72 -1.07 -1.23
C TRP A 112 10.64 -1.71 0.15
N ARG A 113 10.70 -0.88 1.20
CA ARG A 113 10.68 -1.29 2.61
C ARG A 113 9.39 -0.85 3.29
N SER A 114 8.99 -1.55 4.36
CA SER A 114 7.74 -1.24 5.06
C SER A 114 7.78 -1.50 6.56
N LEU A 115 7.57 -0.45 7.35
CA LEU A 115 7.45 -0.53 8.81
C LEU A 115 5.98 -0.59 9.22
N PHE A 116 5.48 -1.79 9.50
CA PHE A 116 4.07 -2.00 9.86
C PHE A 116 3.77 -1.58 11.30
N LEU A 117 2.80 -0.67 11.48
CA LEU A 117 2.15 -0.43 12.77
C LEU A 117 0.97 -1.39 12.94
N VAL A 118 0.16 -1.50 11.88
CA VAL A 118 -0.96 -2.43 11.77
C VAL A 118 -0.89 -3.11 10.41
N GLY A 119 -0.92 -4.44 10.38
CA GLY A 119 -0.96 -5.23 9.14
C GLY A 119 -2.14 -6.20 9.16
N TYR A 120 -3.04 -6.11 8.18
CA TYR A 120 -4.20 -7.01 8.06
C TYR A 120 -5.08 -7.06 9.33
N GLY A 121 -5.17 -5.94 10.05
CA GLY A 121 -5.89 -5.75 11.30
C GLY A 121 -5.18 -6.31 12.54
N TYR A 122 -3.90 -6.65 12.44
CA TYR A 122 -3.06 -7.04 13.58
C TYR A 122 -2.04 -5.95 13.88
N ARG A 123 -1.89 -5.59 15.15
CA ARG A 123 -0.89 -4.60 15.61
C ARG A 123 0.49 -5.25 15.70
N HIS A 124 1.52 -4.49 15.36
CA HIS A 124 2.90 -4.83 15.69
C HIS A 124 3.30 -4.02 16.93
N GLU A 125 3.30 -4.66 18.10
CA GLU A 125 3.44 -3.94 19.38
C GLU A 125 4.75 -3.17 19.49
N GLY A 126 5.88 -3.72 19.03
CA GLY A 126 7.17 -3.01 19.06
C GLY A 126 7.18 -1.75 18.20
N ASN A 127 6.56 -1.79 17.03
CA ASN A 127 6.51 -0.63 16.11
C ASN A 127 5.47 0.39 16.60
N CYS A 128 4.37 -0.08 17.20
CA CYS A 128 3.41 0.81 17.85
C CYS A 128 4.01 1.49 19.08
N ALA A 129 4.89 0.83 19.82
CA ALA A 129 5.62 1.42 20.94
C ALA A 129 6.69 2.43 20.47
N ALA A 130 7.31 2.21 19.31
CA ALA A 130 8.25 3.15 18.69
C ALA A 130 7.54 4.41 18.12
N CYS A 131 6.30 4.26 17.64
CA CYS A 131 5.50 5.34 17.07
C CYS A 131 4.14 5.49 17.79
N PRO A 132 4.11 5.78 19.10
CA PRO A 132 2.91 5.69 19.92
C PRO A 132 1.83 6.69 19.51
N LYS A 133 2.19 7.92 19.12
CA LYS A 133 1.22 8.93 18.70
C LYS A 133 0.62 8.56 17.34
N THR A 134 1.45 8.13 16.39
CA THR A 134 0.99 7.63 15.09
C THR A 134 0.08 6.42 15.25
N ALA A 135 0.45 5.46 16.10
CA ALA A 135 -0.36 4.27 16.38
C ALA A 135 -1.73 4.63 16.98
N ALA A 136 -1.80 5.64 17.86
CA ALA A 136 -3.05 6.14 18.42
C ALA A 136 -3.92 6.85 17.36
N LEU A 137 -3.32 7.63 16.46
CA LEU A 137 -4.02 8.32 15.37
C LEU A 137 -4.62 7.32 14.38
N VAL A 138 -3.85 6.35 13.90
CA VAL A 138 -4.34 5.36 12.91
C VAL A 138 -5.41 4.44 13.52
N ALA A 139 -5.36 4.15 14.82
CA ALA A 139 -6.40 3.37 15.51
C ALA A 139 -7.78 4.04 15.47
N ARG A 140 -7.85 5.37 15.25
CA ARG A 140 -9.09 6.12 15.11
C ARG A 140 -9.66 6.08 13.68
N VAL A 141 -8.93 5.50 12.71
CA VAL A 141 -9.40 5.39 11.32
C VAL A 141 -10.46 4.29 11.22
N PRO A 142 -11.71 4.61 10.84
CA PRO A 142 -12.80 3.65 10.81
C PRO A 142 -12.57 2.60 9.71
N GLY A 143 -12.61 1.32 10.09
CA GLY A 143 -12.41 0.23 9.14
C GLY A 143 -10.96 0.08 8.67
N LEU A 144 -9.98 0.50 9.48
CA LEU A 144 -8.56 0.26 9.25
C LEU A 144 -8.28 -1.23 8.97
N ASN A 145 -7.54 -1.49 7.90
CA ASN A 145 -6.95 -2.80 7.60
C ASN A 145 -5.45 -2.80 7.86
N SER A 146 -4.73 -1.83 7.30
CA SER A 146 -3.28 -1.74 7.45
C SER A 146 -2.87 -0.28 7.56
N ALA A 147 -1.85 -0.01 8.37
CA ALA A 147 -1.16 1.26 8.47
C ALA A 147 0.34 1.01 8.65
N PHE A 148 1.15 1.54 7.74
CA PHE A 148 2.60 1.34 7.75
C PHE A 148 3.34 2.47 7.04
N PHE A 149 4.58 2.73 7.45
CA PHE A 149 5.45 3.61 6.68
C PHE A 149 6.01 2.85 5.49
N SER A 150 5.70 3.33 4.29
CA SER A 150 6.14 2.76 3.01
C SER A 150 7.31 3.58 2.49
N VAL A 151 8.48 2.97 2.39
CA VAL A 151 9.74 3.61 2.03
C VAL A 151 10.16 3.18 0.64
N LEU A 152 10.35 4.15 -0.25
CA LEU A 152 10.73 3.94 -1.64
C LEU A 152 12.07 4.65 -1.89
N VAL A 153 13.15 3.89 -2.04
CA VAL A 153 14.50 4.45 -2.19
C VAL A 153 14.72 5.00 -3.61
N PRO A 154 15.80 5.78 -3.86
CA PRO A 154 16.17 6.27 -5.19
C PRO A 154 16.19 5.19 -6.28
N GLY A 155 15.80 5.57 -7.50
CA GLY A 155 15.81 4.69 -8.68
C GLY A 155 14.83 3.51 -8.62
N THR A 156 13.81 3.56 -7.75
CA THR A 156 12.85 2.45 -7.62
C THR A 156 11.72 2.59 -8.63
N HIS A 157 11.50 1.53 -9.41
CA HIS A 157 10.32 1.37 -10.27
C HIS A 157 9.47 0.20 -9.79
N LEU A 158 8.20 0.47 -9.50
CA LEU A 158 7.19 -0.54 -9.27
C LEU A 158 6.36 -0.67 -10.56
N PRO A 159 6.45 -1.81 -11.28
CA PRO A 159 5.80 -1.98 -12.57
C PRO A 159 4.27 -1.91 -12.45
N PRO A 160 3.53 -1.75 -13.55
CA PRO A 160 2.07 -1.70 -13.54
C PRO A 160 1.44 -2.88 -12.80
N HIS A 161 0.60 -2.59 -11.80
CA HIS A 161 -0.04 -3.59 -10.96
C HIS A 161 -1.42 -3.14 -10.48
N THR A 162 -2.13 -4.07 -9.84
CA THR A 162 -3.47 -3.85 -9.26
C THR A 162 -3.53 -4.45 -7.86
N GLY A 163 -4.28 -3.78 -7.00
CA GLY A 163 -4.64 -4.23 -5.66
C GLY A 163 -5.53 -5.47 -5.68
N VAL A 164 -5.60 -6.14 -4.54
CA VAL A 164 -6.26 -7.44 -4.42
C VAL A 164 -7.79 -7.33 -4.37
N THR A 165 -8.35 -6.24 -3.87
CA THR A 165 -9.82 -6.16 -3.72
C THR A 165 -10.36 -4.75 -3.63
N LYS A 166 -11.50 -4.52 -4.30
CA LYS A 166 -12.27 -3.27 -4.22
C LYS A 166 -12.88 -3.04 -2.82
N ALA A 167 -12.76 -4.01 -1.90
CA ALA A 167 -13.19 -3.88 -0.52
C ALA A 167 -12.39 -2.84 0.28
N PHE A 168 -11.21 -2.47 -0.19
CA PHE A 168 -10.36 -1.47 0.42
C PHE A 168 -10.12 -0.28 -0.52
N LEU A 169 -9.68 0.81 0.09
CA LEU A 169 -9.07 1.96 -0.56
C LEU A 169 -7.70 2.19 0.10
N THR A 170 -6.80 2.82 -0.64
CA THR A 170 -5.44 3.10 -0.19
C THR A 170 -5.23 4.61 -0.15
N SER A 171 -4.69 5.10 0.96
CA SER A 171 -4.28 6.50 1.08
C SER A 171 -2.82 6.62 1.45
N HIS A 172 -2.12 7.58 0.86
CA HIS A 172 -0.74 7.92 1.15
C HIS A 172 -0.67 9.32 1.75
N LEU A 173 -0.34 9.46 3.04
CA LEU A 173 0.08 10.73 3.61
C LEU A 173 1.56 10.95 3.28
N GLY A 174 1.91 12.03 2.59
CA GLY A 174 3.30 12.40 2.30
C GLY A 174 4.07 12.74 3.57
N ILE A 175 5.14 12.01 3.87
CA ILE A 175 5.99 12.23 5.05
C ILE A 175 7.32 12.86 4.63
N GLU A 176 8.12 12.10 3.91
CA GLU A 176 9.30 12.60 3.20
C GLU A 176 9.02 12.51 1.71
N VAL A 177 8.89 13.68 1.07
CA VAL A 177 8.70 13.80 -0.37
C VAL A 177 9.98 14.42 -0.93
N PRO A 178 10.60 13.80 -1.96
CA PRO A 178 11.76 14.37 -2.65
C PRO A 178 11.55 15.80 -3.11
N ARG A 179 12.61 16.61 -3.20
CA ARG A 179 12.52 17.99 -3.70
C ARG A 179 12.03 18.02 -5.14
N GLU A 180 12.53 17.10 -5.96
CA GLU A 180 12.07 16.89 -7.34
C GLU A 180 10.84 15.98 -7.38
N ALA A 181 9.76 16.40 -6.72
CA ALA A 181 8.53 15.59 -6.58
C ALA A 181 7.93 15.16 -7.94
N GLU A 182 8.19 15.90 -9.02
CA GLU A 182 7.77 15.54 -10.38
C GLU A 182 8.44 14.25 -10.90
N MET A 183 9.66 13.99 -10.44
CA MET A 183 10.45 12.79 -10.73
C MET A 183 10.12 11.63 -9.76
N CYS A 184 9.28 11.87 -8.74
CA CYS A 184 8.72 10.84 -7.86
C CYS A 184 7.19 10.77 -8.03
N ARG A 185 6.74 9.93 -8.96
CA ARG A 185 5.36 9.97 -9.47
C ARG A 185 4.67 8.61 -9.47
N MET A 186 3.34 8.65 -9.45
CA MET A 186 2.48 7.49 -9.62
C MET A 186 1.53 7.74 -10.78
N ARG A 187 1.42 6.78 -11.70
CA ARG A 187 0.36 6.73 -12.70
C ARG A 187 -0.77 5.85 -12.17
N VAL A 188 -2.01 6.32 -12.24
CA VAL A 188 -3.21 5.51 -11.98
C VAL A 188 -4.11 5.64 -13.20
N VAL A 189 -4.31 4.53 -13.92
CA VAL A 189 -4.92 4.51 -15.26
C VAL A 189 -4.19 5.48 -16.19
N ASN A 190 -4.79 6.63 -16.49
CA ASN A 190 -4.32 7.65 -17.42
C ASN A 190 -3.97 8.98 -16.70
N LYS A 191 -3.87 8.98 -15.37
CA LYS A 191 -3.52 10.18 -14.61
C LYS A 191 -2.22 9.98 -13.86
N VAL A 192 -1.28 10.90 -14.06
CA VAL A 192 -0.07 11.02 -13.24
C VAL A 192 -0.36 11.90 -12.04
N VAL A 193 0.07 11.46 -10.87
CA VAL A 193 -0.05 12.18 -9.60
C VAL A 193 1.28 12.14 -8.86
N HIS A 194 1.48 13.15 -8.02
CA HIS A 194 2.65 13.33 -7.18
C HIS A 194 2.24 13.34 -5.71
N TRP A 195 3.20 13.09 -4.83
CA TRP A 195 2.98 13.27 -3.40
C TRP A 195 3.28 14.71 -3.01
N GLU A 196 2.50 15.22 -2.07
CA GLU A 196 2.75 16.49 -1.40
C GLU A 196 3.04 16.21 0.07
N ARG A 197 4.00 16.95 0.64
CA ARG A 197 4.34 16.82 2.06
C ARG A 197 3.13 17.18 2.91
N ASP A 198 2.85 16.37 3.93
CA ASP A 198 1.77 16.52 4.89
C ASP A 198 0.35 16.47 4.30
N LYS A 199 0.22 16.01 3.04
CA LYS A 199 -1.06 15.85 2.33
C LYS A 199 -1.36 14.40 2.00
N VAL A 200 -2.64 14.07 2.01
CA VAL A 200 -3.13 12.73 1.66
C VAL A 200 -3.50 12.64 0.20
N LEU A 201 -2.91 11.65 -0.47
CA LEU A 201 -3.37 11.13 -1.75
C LEU A 201 -4.23 9.88 -1.52
N LEU A 202 -5.54 9.97 -1.75
CA LEU A 202 -6.47 8.84 -1.68
C LEU A 202 -6.74 8.28 -3.08
N PHE A 203 -6.59 6.97 -3.25
CA PHE A 203 -6.86 6.31 -4.52
C PHE A 203 -7.37 4.87 -4.32
N ASP A 204 -7.95 4.33 -5.38
CA ASP A 204 -8.38 2.94 -5.46
C ASP A 204 -7.30 2.12 -6.19
N ASP A 205 -6.53 1.36 -5.42
CA ASP A 205 -5.40 0.58 -5.93
C ASP A 205 -5.82 -0.60 -6.82
N CYS A 206 -7.11 -0.95 -6.91
CA CYS A 206 -7.59 -1.94 -7.89
C CYS A 206 -7.66 -1.40 -9.32
N PHE A 207 -7.49 -0.09 -9.54
CA PHE A 207 -7.14 0.42 -10.85
C PHE A 207 -5.66 0.18 -11.14
N GLU A 208 -5.31 -0.08 -12.41
CA GLU A 208 -3.90 -0.28 -12.78
C GLU A 208 -3.10 0.96 -12.38
N HIS A 209 -2.04 0.75 -11.61
CA HIS A 209 -1.15 1.82 -11.19
C HIS A 209 0.31 1.39 -11.24
N GLU A 210 1.18 2.38 -11.38
CA GLU A 210 2.61 2.24 -11.60
C GLU A 210 3.32 3.36 -10.84
N VAL A 211 4.43 3.05 -10.17
CA VAL A 211 5.13 4.02 -9.32
C VAL A 211 6.60 4.09 -9.73
N LEU A 212 7.13 5.30 -9.77
CA LEU A 212 8.52 5.55 -10.11
C LEU A 212 9.12 6.63 -9.19
N ASN A 213 10.30 6.35 -8.64
CA ASN A 213 11.14 7.33 -7.96
C ASN A 213 12.46 7.46 -8.72
N GLU A 214 12.58 8.47 -9.58
CA GLU A 214 13.79 8.81 -10.35
C GLU A 214 14.69 9.82 -9.63
N THR A 215 14.33 10.22 -8.41
CA THR A 215 15.14 11.16 -7.61
C THR A 215 16.30 10.47 -6.91
N ASP A 216 17.23 11.27 -6.38
CA ASP A 216 18.30 10.85 -5.48
C ASP A 216 17.85 10.82 -3.99
N GLU A 217 16.59 11.12 -3.71
CA GLU A 217 16.01 11.17 -2.37
C GLU A 217 15.06 9.99 -2.09
N THR A 218 15.03 9.54 -0.84
CA THR A 218 14.11 8.49 -0.39
C THR A 218 12.72 9.08 -0.14
N ARG A 219 11.68 8.48 -0.72
CA ARG A 219 10.30 8.88 -0.51
C ARG A 219 9.62 8.02 0.55
N VAL A 220 9.12 8.66 1.61
CA VAL A 220 8.38 8.03 2.71
C VAL A 220 6.94 8.51 2.72
N VAL A 221 5.99 7.58 2.80
CA VAL A 221 4.58 7.88 3.06
C VAL A 221 4.06 7.03 4.20
N LEU A 222 3.09 7.54 4.95
CA LEU A 222 2.22 6.69 5.77
C LEU A 222 1.12 6.15 4.85
N LEU A 223 1.20 4.85 4.54
CA LEU A 223 0.20 4.13 3.76
C LEU A 223 -0.87 3.59 4.70
N VAL A 224 -2.12 3.98 4.47
CA VAL A 224 -3.30 3.50 5.20
C VAL A 224 -4.25 2.81 4.25
N GLN A 225 -4.57 1.55 4.53
CA GLN A 225 -5.64 0.82 3.86
C GLN A 225 -6.89 0.83 4.72
N VAL A 226 -8.00 1.28 4.14
CA VAL A 226 -9.28 1.44 4.83
C VAL A 226 -10.40 0.74 4.06
N LYS A 227 -11.39 0.20 4.78
CA LYS A 227 -12.58 -0.40 4.14
C LYS A 227 -13.32 0.62 3.30
N ARG A 228 -13.66 0.23 2.07
CA ARG A 228 -14.58 0.98 1.22
C ARG A 228 -15.95 1.11 1.92
N PRO A 229 -16.54 2.32 1.99
CA PRO A 229 -17.89 2.49 2.48
C PRO A 229 -18.91 1.75 1.60
N VAL A 230 -19.61 0.77 2.17
CA VAL A 230 -20.59 -0.07 1.45
C VAL A 230 -21.93 -0.16 2.17
N ARG A 231 -22.98 -0.49 1.42
CA ARG A 231 -24.32 -0.86 1.90
C ARG A 231 -24.29 -2.24 2.58
N LEU A 232 -25.43 -2.66 3.13
CA LEU A 232 -25.54 -3.88 3.95
C LEU A 232 -25.02 -5.13 3.24
N TRP A 233 -25.45 -5.38 2.00
CA TRP A 233 -25.04 -6.55 1.24
C TRP A 233 -23.55 -6.55 0.88
N GLY A 234 -22.99 -5.39 0.53
CA GLY A 234 -21.55 -5.23 0.32
C GLY A 234 -20.76 -5.52 1.59
N ARG A 235 -21.29 -5.15 2.76
CA ARG A 235 -20.65 -5.44 4.06
C ARG A 235 -20.66 -6.93 4.39
N ILE A 236 -21.77 -7.62 4.12
CA ILE A 236 -21.89 -9.06 4.39
C ILE A 236 -20.97 -9.85 3.45
N VAL A 237 -21.11 -9.66 2.14
CA VAL A 237 -20.34 -10.45 1.16
C VAL A 237 -18.86 -10.06 1.17
N GLY A 238 -18.56 -8.76 1.18
CA GLY A 238 -17.18 -8.28 1.30
C GLY A 238 -16.55 -8.70 2.64
N GLY A 239 -17.32 -8.67 3.73
CA GLY A 239 -16.87 -9.13 5.05
C GLY A 239 -16.51 -10.61 5.06
N LEU A 240 -17.35 -11.48 4.49
CA LEU A 240 -17.09 -12.92 4.37
C LEU A 240 -15.88 -13.20 3.48
N PHE A 241 -15.76 -12.51 2.35
CA PHE A 241 -14.61 -12.63 1.46
C PHE A 241 -13.31 -12.24 2.19
N LEU A 242 -13.29 -11.07 2.83
CA LEU A 242 -12.14 -10.59 3.61
C LEU A 242 -11.80 -11.52 4.79
N TRP A 243 -12.82 -12.07 5.46
CA TRP A 243 -12.64 -13.07 6.52
C TRP A 243 -11.95 -14.34 5.99
N GLY A 244 -12.36 -14.81 4.82
CA GLY A 244 -11.74 -15.96 4.15
C GLY A 244 -10.31 -15.68 3.71
N VAL A 245 -10.06 -14.52 3.08
CA VAL A 245 -8.72 -14.07 2.70
C VAL A 245 -7.81 -13.96 3.93
N LYS A 246 -8.28 -13.35 5.02
CA LYS A 246 -7.52 -13.21 6.28
C LYS A 246 -7.16 -14.55 6.93
N ARG A 247 -7.98 -15.59 6.75
CA ARG A 247 -7.73 -16.95 7.26
C ARG A 247 -6.91 -17.82 6.31
N SER A 248 -6.71 -17.39 5.07
CA SER A 248 -5.87 -18.10 4.13
C SER A 248 -4.43 -18.19 4.64
N ARG A 249 -3.74 -19.29 4.34
CA ARG A 249 -2.31 -19.47 4.67
C ARG A 249 -1.46 -18.28 4.22
N PHE A 250 -1.84 -17.68 3.10
CA PHE A 250 -1.24 -16.49 2.54
C PHE A 250 -1.19 -15.29 3.52
N VAL A 251 -2.34 -14.87 4.08
CA VAL A 251 -2.35 -13.74 5.03
C VAL A 251 -1.74 -14.15 6.38
N GLN A 252 -1.88 -15.42 6.77
CA GLN A 252 -1.25 -15.92 8.00
C GLN A 252 0.28 -15.94 7.88
N GLU A 253 0.83 -16.23 6.72
CA GLU A 253 2.27 -16.12 6.42
C GLU A 253 2.73 -14.67 6.41
N ALA A 254 2.00 -13.76 5.74
CA ALA A 254 2.30 -12.33 5.78
C ALA A 254 2.27 -11.78 7.22
N ARG A 255 1.27 -12.18 8.01
CA ARG A 255 1.18 -11.85 9.44
C ARG A 255 2.40 -12.34 10.20
N ARG A 256 2.81 -13.61 10.03
CA ARG A 256 4.01 -14.16 10.68
C ARG A 256 5.27 -13.40 10.25
N GLY A 257 5.37 -13.02 8.98
CA GLY A 257 6.45 -12.18 8.47
C GLY A 257 6.50 -10.83 9.18
N VAL A 258 5.35 -10.15 9.33
CA VAL A 258 5.25 -8.88 10.07
C VAL A 258 5.62 -9.06 11.55
N GLN A 259 5.14 -10.12 12.21
CA GLN A 259 5.28 -10.31 13.66
C GLN A 259 6.66 -10.85 14.09
N ASN A 260 7.29 -11.67 13.26
CA ASN A 260 8.53 -12.37 13.60
C ASN A 260 9.77 -11.70 13.01
N TRP A 261 9.61 -10.62 12.25
CA TRP A 261 10.76 -9.93 11.69
C TRP A 261 11.60 -9.32 12.81
N LYS A 262 12.87 -9.67 12.81
CA LYS A 262 13.93 -9.05 13.60
C LYS A 262 14.97 -8.53 12.61
N PRO A 263 15.56 -7.35 12.85
CA PRO A 263 16.75 -6.98 12.10
C PRO A 263 17.81 -8.06 12.28
N ASP A 264 18.53 -8.40 11.21
CA ASP A 264 19.73 -9.24 11.34
C ASP A 264 20.68 -8.54 12.32
N ALA A 265 21.13 -9.30 13.34
CA ALA A 265 21.94 -8.81 14.45
C ALA A 265 23.39 -8.52 14.04
#